data_AF-A0A847P424-F1
#
_entry.id   AF-A0A847P424-F1
#
_cell.length_a   1.000
_cell.length_b   1.000
_cell.length_c   1.000
_cell.angle_alpha   90.00
_cell.angle_beta   90.00
_cell.angle_gamma   90.00
#
_symmetry.space_group_name_H-M   'P 1'
#
loop_
_entity.id
_entity.type
_entity.pdbx_description
1 polymer ?
#
loop_
_entity_poly.entity_id
_entity_poly.type
_entity_poly.pdbx_seq_one_letter_code
_entity_poly.pdbx_strand_id
1 'polypeptide(L)' 'MMHQRVEPFVTLDDRPERDTVIEKDEIISLIIDIEIMTIADFYKKYFSLEERS' A
#
# COMPACT_ATOMS: atom_id res chain seq x y z
N MET A 1 -7.85 9.79 -44.08
CA MET A 1 -8.14 10.43 -42.77
C MET A 1 -7.08 9.96 -41.80
N MET A 2 -6.21 10.86 -41.33
CA MET A 2 -5.19 10.53 -40.34
C MET A 2 -5.89 10.22 -39.02
N HIS A 3 -5.82 8.97 -38.56
CA HIS A 3 -6.26 8.59 -37.22
C HIS A 3 -5.20 9.09 -36.24
N GLN A 4 -5.33 10.34 -35.82
CA GLN A 4 -4.53 10.91 -34.76
C GLN A 4 -4.85 10.08 -33.50
N ARG A 5 -3.86 9.30 -33.02
CA ARG A 5 -3.95 8.67 -31.69
C ARG A 5 -4.00 9.81 -30.69
N VAL A 6 -5.20 10.12 -30.20
CA VAL A 6 -5.38 11.01 -29.06
C VAL A 6 -4.78 10.27 -27.87
N GLU A 7 -3.62 10.71 -27.39
CA GLU A 7 -3.10 10.22 -26.12
C GLU A 7 -4.15 10.51 -25.05
N PRO A 8 -4.61 9.51 -24.27
CA PRO A 8 -5.54 9.77 -23.19
C PRO A 8 -4.82 10.67 -22.19
N PHE A 9 -5.26 11.92 -22.09
CA PHE A 9 -4.85 12.80 -21.03
C PHE A 9 -5.26 12.14 -19.72
N VAL A 10 -4.28 11.62 -18.96
CA VAL A 10 -4.49 11.16 -17.60
C VAL A 10 -4.86 12.41 -16.81
N THR A 11 -6.15 12.57 -16.50
CA THR A 11 -6.62 13.60 -15.59
C THR A 11 -5.91 13.39 -14.26
N LEU A 12 -5.13 14.39 -13.87
CA LEU A 12 -4.32 14.44 -12.66
C LEU A 12 -5.23 14.47 -11.42
N ASP A 13 -5.80 13.34 -10.99
CA ASP A 13 -6.35 13.24 -9.62
C ASP A 13 -6.75 11.83 -9.12
N ASP A 14 -6.57 10.76 -9.90
CA ASP A 14 -6.80 9.38 -9.39
C ASP A 14 -5.58 8.79 -8.67
N ARG A 15 -4.57 9.62 -8.34
CA ARG A 15 -3.41 9.14 -7.60
C ARG A 15 -3.78 9.06 -6.12
N PRO A 16 -3.60 7.90 -5.48
CA PRO A 16 -3.85 7.78 -4.04
C PRO A 16 -3.06 8.84 -3.29
N GLU A 17 -3.70 9.46 -2.29
CA GLU A 17 -3.03 10.38 -1.37
C GLU A 17 -1.79 9.66 -0.83
N ARG A 18 -0.67 10.39 -0.68
CA ARG A 18 0.60 9.79 -0.24
C ARG A 18 0.45 8.98 1.05
N ASP A 19 -0.46 9.39 1.93
CA ASP A 19 -0.76 8.73 3.20
C ASP A 19 -1.52 7.40 3.06
N THR A 20 -2.08 7.15 1.88
CA THR A 20 -2.74 5.89 1.48
C THR A 20 -1.86 5.02 0.58
N VAL A 21 -0.66 5.51 0.22
CA VAL A 21 0.33 4.75 -0.53
C VAL A 21 1.12 3.90 0.44
N ILE A 22 0.98 2.58 0.31
CA ILE A 22 1.83 1.61 1.01
C ILE A 22 3.04 1.35 0.12
N GLU A 23 4.24 1.44 0.68
CA GLU A 23 5.46 1.16 -0.07
C GLU A 23 5.57 -0.35 -0.35
N LYS A 24 6.13 -0.70 -1.51
CA LYS A 24 6.27 -2.12 -1.91
C LYS A 24 7.05 -2.94 -0.87
N ASP A 25 8.05 -2.32 -0.24
CA ASP A 25 8.88 -2.99 0.75
C ASP A 25 8.08 -3.29 2.04
N GLU A 26 7.13 -2.42 2.41
CA GLU A 26 6.22 -2.66 3.54
C GLU A 26 5.30 -3.87 3.29
N ILE A 27 4.83 -4.03 2.04
CA ILE A 27 4.03 -5.20 1.65
C ILE A 27 4.86 -6.48 1.76
N ILE A 28 6.12 -6.44 1.30
CA ILE A 28 7.02 -7.59 1.38
C ILE A 28 7.29 -7.95 2.86
N SER A 29 7.56 -6.95 3.70
CA SER A 29 7.72 -7.16 5.14
C SER A 29 6.47 -7.79 5.76
N LEU A 30 5.28 -7.30 5.42
CA LEU A 30 4.01 -7.84 5.91
C LEU A 30 3.82 -9.32 5.53
N ILE A 31 4.15 -9.69 4.28
CA ILE A 31 4.06 -11.09 3.82
C ILE A 31 5.00 -11.98 4.63
N ILE A 32 6.25 -11.56 4.79
CA ILE A 32 7.24 -12.32 5.57
C ILE A 32 6.74 -12.51 7.00
N ASP A 33 6.25 -11.44 7.65
CA ASP A 33 5.76 -11.49 9.02
C ASP A 33 4.54 -12.42 9.17
N ILE A 34 3.63 -12.45 8.20
CA ILE A 34 2.50 -13.40 8.19
C ILE A 34 2.98 -14.87 8.11
N GLU A 35 4.04 -15.13 7.33
CA GLU A 35 4.55 -16.49 7.13
C GLU A 35 5.36 -17.01 8.32
N ILE A 36 6.09 -16.13 9.02
CA ILE A 36 7.02 -16.54 10.09
C ILE A 36 6.46 -16.38 11.50
N MET A 37 5.51 -15.45 11.72
CA MET A 37 5.00 -15.12 13.06
C MET A 37 3.77 -15.96 13.42
N THR A 38 3.55 -16.15 14.71
CA THR A 38 2.25 -16.62 15.18
C THR A 38 1.21 -15.51 15.02
N ILE A 39 -0.07 -15.88 14.88
CA ILE A 39 -1.17 -14.91 14.77
C ILE A 39 -1.15 -13.94 15.96
N ALA A 40 -0.87 -14.42 17.17
CA ALA A 40 -0.83 -13.58 18.36
C ALA A 40 0.27 -12.51 18.28
N ASP A 41 1.47 -12.88 17.85
CA ASP A 41 2.60 -11.95 17.72
C ASP A 41 2.37 -10.94 16.60
N PHE A 42 1.80 -11.39 15.47
CA PHE A 42 1.42 -10.50 14.37
C PHE A 42 0.44 -9.42 14.83
N TYR A 43 -0.62 -9.81 15.55
CA TYR A 43 -1.61 -8.87 16.06
C TYR A 43 -1.00 -7.90 17.09
N LYS A 44 -0.09 -8.38 17.94
CA LYS A 44 0.61 -7.50 18.88
C LYS A 44 1.48 -6.47 18.14
N LYS A 45 2.23 -6.88 17.13
CA LYS A 45 3.13 -6.01 16.37
C LYS A 45 2.39 -4.91 15.61
N TYR A 46 1.29 -5.23 14.95
CA TYR A 46 0.61 -4.29 14.04
C TYR A 46 -0.65 -3.62 14.63
N PHE A 47 -1.20 -4.16 15.71
CA PHE A 47 -2.48 -3.70 16.27
C PHE A 47 -2.44 -3.44 17.77
N SER A 48 -1.27 -3.49 18.42
CA SER A 48 -1.19 -3.03 19.82
C SER A 48 -1.40 -1.51 19.88
N LEU A 49 -2.34 -1.09 20.71
CA LEU A 49 -2.82 0.29 20.85
C LEU A 49 -1.78 1.25 21.48
N GLU A 50 -0.62 0.73 21.91
CA GLU A 50 0.35 1.48 22.72
C GLU A 50 1.18 2.49 21.92
N GLU A 51 1.18 2.45 20.58
CA GLU A 51 1.94 3.38 19.72
C GLU A 51 1.11 4.51 19.08
N ARG A 52 -0.18 4.67 19.45
CA ARG A 52 -1.10 5.69 18.88
C ARG A 52 -1.50 6.81 19.84
N SER A 53 -0.71 7.09 20.88
CA SER A 53 -0.95 8.18 21.86
C SER A 53 -0.06 9.39 21.65
#